data_AF-A0A437R0P5-F1
#
_entry.id   AF-A0A437R0P5-F1
#
_cell.length_a   1.000
_cell.length_b   1.000
_cell.length_c   1.000
_cell.angle_alpha   90.00
_cell.angle_beta   90.00
_cell.angle_gamma   90.00
#
_symmetry.space_group_name_H-M   'P 1'
#
loop_
_entity.id
_entity.type
_entity.pdbx_description
1 polymer ?
#
loop_
_entity_poly.entity_id
_entity_poly.type
_entity_poly.pdbx_seq_one_letter_code
_entity_poly.pdbx_strand_id
1 'polypeptide(L)' 'MSNKPTLKQIIKAVAGAFIGVQSEQQRQQDFNSQSPLPYIIVGVVMTMLFVIGLITIVSLVLS' A
#
# COMPACT_ATOMS: atom_id res chain seq x y z
N MET A 1 -15.69 14.18 14.49
CA MET A 1 -14.35 14.72 14.19
C MET A 1 -13.86 14.05 12.92
N SER A 2 -13.76 14.79 11.81
CA SER A 2 -13.27 14.24 10.54
C SER A 2 -11.74 14.11 10.64
N ASN A 3 -11.28 12.98 11.18
CA ASN A 3 -9.87 12.66 11.20
C ASN A 3 -9.52 12.03 9.85
N LYS A 4 -8.81 12.79 9.02
CA LYS A 4 -8.22 12.29 7.78
C LYS A 4 -7.41 11.03 8.10
N PRO A 5 -7.48 9.97 7.26
CA PRO A 5 -6.70 8.77 7.49
C PRO A 5 -5.22 9.13 7.60
N THR A 6 -4.60 8.66 8.68
CA THR A 6 -3.17 8.87 8.93
C THR A 6 -2.34 8.08 7.92
N LEU A 7 -1.13 8.54 7.60
CA LEU A 7 -0.22 7.85 6.68
C LEU A 7 -0.01 6.38 7.08
N LYS A 8 0.08 6.09 8.38
CA LYS A 8 0.20 4.72 8.91
C LYS A 8 -1.03 3.86 8.59
N GLN A 9 -2.24 4.42 8.64
CA GLN A 9 -3.46 3.70 8.28
C GLN A 9 -3.50 3.39 6.78
N ILE A 10 -3.09 4.35 5.94
CA ILE A 10 -3.02 4.18 4.48
C ILE A 10 -1.99 3.09 4.13
N ILE A 11 -0.80 3.12 4.74
CA ILE A 11 0.21 2.08 4.53
C ILE A 11 -0.32 0.70 4.96
N LYS A 12 -0.99 0.60 6.12
CA LYS A 12 -1.59 -0.67 6.58
C LYS A 12 -2.68 -1.16 5.62
N ALA A 13 -3.52 -0.27 5.11
CA ALA A 13 -4.58 -0.59 4.16
C ALA A 13 -4.00 -1.14 2.86
N VAL A 14 -3.03 -0.41 2.28
CA VAL A 14 -2.34 -0.82 1.05
C VAL A 14 -1.61 -2.15 1.26
N ALA A 15 -0.84 -2.31 2.35
CA ALA A 15 -0.16 -3.56 2.64
C ALA A 15 -1.14 -4.73 2.81
N GLY A 16 -2.26 -4.52 3.52
CA GLY A 16 -3.32 -5.53 3.66
C GLY A 16 -3.95 -5.92 2.33
N ALA A 17 -4.13 -4.95 1.42
CA ALA A 17 -4.64 -5.18 0.07
C ALA A 17 -3.65 -5.98 -0.78
N PHE A 18 -2.34 -5.67 -0.72
CA PHE A 18 -1.29 -6.40 -1.44
C PHE A 18 -1.18 -7.87 -1.03
N ILE A 19 -1.36 -8.16 0.25
CA ILE A 19 -1.35 -9.53 0.79
C ILE A 19 -2.71 -10.22 0.59
N GLY A 20 -3.78 -9.48 0.29
CA GLY A 20 -5.13 -10.02 0.12
C GLY A 20 -5.89 -10.27 1.42
N VAL A 21 -5.41 -9.73 2.56
CA VAL A 21 -6.00 -9.90 3.90
C VAL A 21 -6.77 -8.67 4.39
N GLN A 22 -7.10 -7.74 3.47
CA GLN A 22 -7.89 -6.55 3.80
C GLN A 22 -9.34 -6.95 4.14
N SER A 23 -9.84 -6.53 5.30
CA SER A 23 -11.23 -6.78 5.70
C SER A 23 -12.20 -5.86 4.95
N GLU A 24 -13.45 -6.32 4.78
CA GLU A 24 -14.51 -5.55 4.12
C GLU A 24 -14.76 -4.20 4.80
N GLN A 25 -14.72 -4.15 6.14
CA GLN A 25 -14.93 -2.92 6.89
C GLN A 25 -13.83 -1.88 6.66
N GLN A 26 -12.56 -2.32 6.60
CA GLN A 26 -11.44 -1.43 6.24
C GLN A 26 -11.57 -0.96 4.80
N ARG A 27 -11.88 -1.88 3.88
CA ARG A 27 -12.09 -1.59 2.46
C ARG A 27 -13.18 -0.53 2.26
N GLN A 28 -14.32 -0.68 2.91
CA GLN A 28 -15.42 0.29 2.87
C GLN A 28 -15.00 1.65 3.44
N GLN A 29 -14.19 1.67 4.50
CA GLN A 29 -13.67 2.90 5.09
C GLN A 29 -12.66 3.61 4.18
N ASP A 30 -11.81 2.85 3.48
CA ASP A 30 -10.85 3.36 2.50
C ASP A 30 -11.56 3.89 1.25
N PHE A 31 -12.62 3.23 0.77
CA PHE A 31 -13.42 3.69 -0.37
C PHE A 31 -14.32 4.88 -0.06
N ASN A 32 -14.73 5.03 1.20
CA ASN A 32 -15.45 6.22 1.69
C ASN A 32 -14.49 7.36 2.10
N SER A 33 -13.18 7.19 1.93
CA SER A 33 -12.22 8.25 2.19
C SER A 33 -12.40 9.41 1.20
N GLN A 34 -12.06 10.62 1.63
CA GLN A 34 -12.32 11.84 0.87
C GLN A 34 -11.58 11.93 -0.47
N SER A 35 -10.54 11.11 -0.66
CA SER A 35 -9.82 10.99 -1.93
C SER A 35 -9.05 9.66 -2.00
N PRO A 36 -9.09 8.95 -3.14
CA PRO A 36 -8.32 7.71 -3.34
C PRO A 36 -6.83 7.97 -3.63
N LEU A 37 -6.44 9.22 -3.97
CA LEU A 37 -5.07 9.58 -4.36
C LEU A 37 -3.99 9.12 -3.38
N PRO A 38 -4.13 9.30 -2.05
CA PRO A 38 -3.12 8.86 -1.10
C PRO A 38 -2.87 7.35 -1.14
N TYR A 39 -3.92 6.54 -1.34
CA TYR A 39 -3.81 5.08 -1.43
C TYR A 39 -3.11 4.65 -2.72
N ILE A 40 -3.39 5.32 -3.85
CA ILE A 40 -2.73 5.07 -5.14
C ILE A 40 -1.25 5.40 -5.05
N ILE A 41 -0.89 6.57 -4.50
CA ILE A 41 0.51 7.00 -4.36
C ILE A 41 1.29 5.98 -3.51
N VAL A 42 0.75 5.60 -2.36
CA VAL A 42 1.40 4.61 -1.48
C VAL A 42 1.52 3.24 -2.16
N GLY A 43 0.48 2.81 -2.90
CA GLY A 43 0.51 1.57 -3.67
C GLY A 43 1.61 1.56 -4.74
N VAL A 44 1.70 2.62 -5.54
CA VAL A 44 2.72 2.76 -6.59
C VAL A 44 4.13 2.78 -6.00
N VAL A 45 4.35 3.50 -4.90
CA VAL A 45 5.65 3.50 -4.19
C VAL A 45 5.99 2.10 -3.68
N MET A 46 5.04 1.39 -3.06
CA MET A 46 5.27 0.01 -2.61
C MET A 46 5.62 -0.94 -3.76
N THR A 47 4.92 -0.86 -4.89
CA THR A 47 5.22 -1.68 -6.07
C THR A 47 6.60 -1.40 -6.62
N MET A 48 7.00 -0.12 -6.75
CA MET A 48 8.34 0.23 -7.22
C MET A 48 9.42 -0.33 -6.29
N LEU A 49 9.25 -0.18 -4.97
CA LEU A 49 10.18 -0.73 -3.97
C LEU A 49 10.29 -2.25 -4.08
N PHE A 50 9.16 -2.95 -4.28
CA PHE A 50 9.15 -4.40 -4.47
C PHE A 50 9.96 -4.81 -5.71
N VAL A 51 9.73 -4.17 -6.86
CA VAL A 51 10.45 -4.46 -8.11
C VAL A 51 11.96 -4.20 -7.97
N ILE A 52 12.34 -3.06 -7.39
CA ILE A 52 13.76 -2.74 -7.13
C ILE A 52 14.39 -3.78 -6.19
N GLY A 53 13.65 -4.22 -5.17
CA GLY A 53 14.08 -5.29 -4.26
C GLY A 53 14.35 -6.59 -5.01
N LEU A 54 13.44 -7.01 -5.89
CA LEU A 54 13.63 -8.21 -6.73
C LEU A 54 14.85 -8.07 -7.64
N ILE A 55 15.02 -6.93 -8.33
CA ILE A 55 16.19 -6.68 -9.18
C ILE A 55 17.48 -6.79 -8.36
N THR A 56 17.51 -6.21 -7.17
CA THR A 56 18.68 -6.25 -6.29
C THR A 56 19.01 -7.67 -5.86
N ILE A 57 18.00 -8.45 -5.44
CA ILE A 57 18.17 -9.85 -5.06
C ILE A 57 18.69 -10.68 -6.23
N VAL A 58 18.07 -10.56 -7.41
CA VAL A 58 18.50 -11.30 -8.61
C VAL A 58 19.93 -10.92 -8.99
N SER A 59 20.26 -9.62 -8.96
CA SER A 59 21.62 -9.15 -9.24
C SER A 59 22.63 -9.72 -8.25
N LEU A 60 22.33 -9.72 -6.95
CA LEU A 60 23.19 -10.28 -5.91
C LEU A 60 23.40 -11.79 -6.06
N VAL A 61 22.38 -12.53 -6.51
CA VAL A 61 22.46 -13.99 -6.70
C VAL A 61 23.24 -14.36 -7.96
N LEU A 62 23.19 -13.53 -9.00
CA LEU A 62 23.88 -13.76 -10.27
C LEU A 62 25.31 -13.19 -10.32
N SER A 63 25.70 -12.38 -9.33
CA SER A 63 27.04 -11.80 -9.19
C SER A 63 27.99 -12.80 -8.55
#